data_AF-A0A090T7G6-F1
#
_entry.id   AF-A0A090T7G6-F1
#
_cell.length_a   1.000
_cell.length_b   1.000
_cell.length_c   1.000
_cell.angle_alpha   90.00
_cell.angle_beta   90.00
_cell.angle_gamma   90.00
#
_symmetry.space_group_name_H-M   'P 1'
#
loop_
_entity.id
_entity.type
_entity.pdbx_description
1 polymer ?
#
loop_
_entity_poly.entity_id
_entity_poly.type
_entity_poly.pdbx_seq_one_letter_code
_entity_poly.pdbx_strand_id
1 'polypeptide(L)'
;MRTFAQVMAAREWENQHVVQRNVLTAHAPLHAYSSIEQARVGDASDNQTSLNGQWQFTLLTAPEAMSEAFTEPDFEDSDWHSLPVPSNWQLHGFDKPIYTNVKYPFVDNPPYVPEQNQQGCIVRVLIIHHEKTRPLTSPLMV
;
A
#
# COMPACT_ATOMS: atom_id res chain seq x y z
N MET A 1 -1.08 -15.18 -13.14
CA MET A 1 -1.29 -14.27 -11.99
C MET A 1 -2.22 -14.96 -11.02
N ARG A 2 -2.08 -14.76 -9.70
CA ARG A 2 -3.03 -15.33 -8.73
C ARG A 2 -4.33 -14.54 -8.74
N THR A 3 -5.46 -15.22 -8.59
CA THR A 3 -6.76 -14.56 -8.35
C THR A 3 -6.84 -14.02 -6.92
N PHE A 4 -7.78 -13.12 -6.63
CA PHE A 4 -7.97 -12.62 -5.26
C PHE A 4 -8.24 -13.77 -4.28
N ALA A 5 -9.12 -14.70 -4.66
CA ALA A 5 -9.39 -15.90 -3.87
C ALA A 5 -8.12 -16.72 -3.56
N GLN A 6 -7.21 -16.87 -4.53
CA GLN A 6 -5.93 -17.57 -4.33
C GLN A 6 -4.94 -16.79 -3.45
N VAL A 7 -5.00 -15.46 -3.46
CA VAL A 7 -4.19 -14.60 -2.56
C VAL A 7 -4.70 -14.75 -1.12
N MET A 8 -6.01 -14.63 -0.92
CA MET A 8 -6.64 -14.78 0.39
C MET A 8 -6.44 -16.17 0.98
N ALA A 9 -6.66 -17.23 0.19
CA ALA A 9 -6.49 -18.60 0.63
C ALA A 9 -5.04 -18.95 1.01
N ALA A 10 -4.05 -18.24 0.47
CA ALA A 10 -2.64 -18.50 0.76
C ALA A 10 -2.18 -17.98 2.13
N ARG A 11 -2.94 -17.05 2.75
CA ARG A 11 -2.66 -16.43 4.08
C ARG A 11 -1.19 -16.14 4.30
N GLU A 12 -0.56 -15.47 3.34
CA GLU A 12 0.90 -15.25 3.34
C GLU A 12 1.39 -14.42 4.52
N TRP A 13 0.51 -13.61 5.11
CA TRP A 13 0.79 -12.87 6.34
C TRP A 13 0.98 -13.78 7.57
N GLU A 14 0.59 -15.06 7.51
CA GLU A 14 0.86 -16.09 8.53
C GLU A 14 1.95 -17.09 8.10
N ASN A 15 2.72 -16.77 7.04
CA ASN A 15 3.81 -17.60 6.58
C ASN A 15 5.15 -16.87 6.68
N GLN A 16 5.88 -17.13 7.76
CA GLN A 16 7.19 -16.52 8.03
C GLN A 16 8.26 -16.76 6.97
N HIS A 17 8.08 -17.75 6.08
CA HIS A 17 9.00 -18.00 4.96
C HIS A 17 8.69 -17.13 3.73
N VAL A 18 7.55 -16.44 3.72
CA VAL A 18 7.14 -15.52 2.66
C VAL A 18 7.26 -14.10 3.16
N VAL A 19 8.42 -13.47 2.90
CA VAL A 19 8.69 -12.09 3.32
C VAL A 19 8.31 -11.04 2.25
N GLN A 20 8.30 -11.44 0.98
CA GLN A 20 7.98 -10.57 -0.15
C GLN A 20 7.65 -11.37 -1.41
N ARG A 21 6.97 -10.73 -2.37
CA ARG A 21 6.74 -11.27 -3.72
C ARG A 21 6.83 -10.22 -4.79
N ASN A 22 7.48 -10.56 -5.91
CA ASN A 22 7.59 -9.70 -7.08
C ASN A 22 8.15 -8.29 -6.76
N VAL A 23 8.99 -8.20 -5.74
CA VAL A 23 9.67 -6.95 -5.34
C VAL A 23 11.05 -6.90 -6.00
N LEU A 24 11.46 -5.72 -6.44
CA LEU A 24 12.81 -5.49 -6.95
C LEU A 24 13.86 -5.76 -5.85
N THR A 25 15.07 -6.13 -6.25
CA THR A 25 16.18 -6.28 -5.31
C THR A 25 16.50 -4.96 -4.65
N ALA A 26 16.85 -4.98 -3.36
CA ALA A 26 17.29 -3.78 -2.65
C ALA A 26 18.45 -3.09 -3.38
N HIS A 27 18.35 -1.77 -3.53
CA HIS A 27 19.34 -0.94 -4.22
C HIS A 27 19.40 0.45 -3.58
N ALA A 28 20.45 1.22 -3.89
CA ALA A 28 20.55 2.61 -3.45
C ALA A 28 19.41 3.46 -4.03
N PRO A 29 18.92 4.51 -3.33
CA PRO A 29 17.85 5.37 -3.85
C PRO A 29 18.14 5.91 -5.25
N LEU A 30 17.17 5.75 -6.15
CA LEU A 30 17.25 6.28 -7.52
C LEU A 30 16.32 7.49 -7.62
N HIS A 31 16.89 8.63 -7.96
CA HIS A 31 16.16 9.91 -8.05
C HIS A 31 15.73 10.28 -9.47
N ALA A 32 16.14 9.50 -10.47
CA ALA A 32 15.77 9.67 -11.88
C ALA A 32 16.01 11.08 -12.43
N TYR A 33 17.12 11.75 -12.05
CA TYR A 33 17.51 13.05 -12.59
C TYR A 33 17.76 13.01 -14.09
N SER A 34 17.42 14.10 -14.79
CA SER A 34 17.62 14.23 -16.24
C SER A 34 18.97 14.82 -16.62
N SER A 35 19.72 15.39 -15.65
CA SER A 35 21.05 15.95 -15.87
C SER A 35 21.93 15.84 -14.62
N ILE A 36 23.25 15.95 -14.81
CA ILE A 36 24.24 15.98 -13.73
C ILE A 36 24.01 17.20 -12.82
N GLU A 37 23.55 18.31 -13.41
CA GLU A 37 23.38 19.57 -12.70
C GLU A 37 22.20 19.48 -11.72
N GLN A 38 21.08 18.87 -12.15
CA GLN A 38 19.97 18.54 -11.26
C GLN A 38 20.39 17.57 -10.16
N ALA A 39 21.17 16.54 -10.51
CA ALA A 39 21.66 15.55 -9.55
C ALA A 39 22.59 16.18 -8.50
N ARG A 40 23.34 17.21 -8.86
CA ARG A 40 24.23 17.94 -7.95
C ARG A 40 23.47 18.83 -6.97
N VAL A 41 22.37 19.46 -7.41
CA VAL A 41 21.51 20.28 -6.54
C VAL A 41 20.76 19.39 -5.55
N GLY A 42 20.23 18.26 -6.00
CA GLY A 42 19.56 17.28 -5.14
C GLY A 42 18.08 17.55 -4.86
N ASP A 43 17.43 18.43 -5.62
CA ASP A 43 15.98 18.66 -5.54
C ASP A 43 15.17 17.47 -6.08
N ALA A 44 13.83 17.54 -6.07
CA ALA A 44 13.00 16.50 -6.67
C ALA A 44 13.18 16.48 -8.20
N SER A 45 13.30 15.29 -8.80
CA SER A 45 13.37 15.16 -10.26
C SER A 45 11.99 15.33 -10.90
N ASP A 46 11.96 15.93 -12.10
CA ASP A 46 10.77 16.00 -12.95
C ASP A 46 10.21 14.61 -13.34
N ASN A 47 11.01 13.55 -13.18
CA ASN A 47 10.61 12.16 -13.42
C ASN A 47 10.05 11.48 -12.16
N GLN A 48 9.83 12.22 -11.08
CA GLN A 48 9.23 11.72 -9.84
C GLN A 48 7.92 12.45 -9.56
N THR A 49 6.88 11.67 -9.26
CA THR A 49 5.57 12.19 -8.87
C THR A 49 5.26 11.73 -7.47
N SER A 50 5.01 12.67 -6.57
CA SER A 50 4.50 12.35 -5.22
C SER A 50 3.07 11.85 -5.33
N LEU A 51 2.78 10.78 -4.58
CA LEU A 51 1.41 10.28 -4.39
C LEU A 51 0.85 10.64 -3.01
N ASN A 52 1.54 11.49 -2.25
CA ASN A 52 1.01 11.99 -0.98
C ASN A 52 -0.22 12.87 -1.25
N GLY A 53 -1.24 12.76 -0.40
CA GLY A 53 -2.51 13.45 -0.62
C GLY A 53 -3.65 12.82 0.18
N GLN A 54 -4.87 13.08 -0.25
CA GLN A 54 -6.08 12.44 0.29
C GLN A 54 -6.38 11.15 -0.46
N TRP A 55 -6.69 10.09 0.27
CA TRP A 55 -6.93 8.76 -0.26
C TRP A 55 -8.24 8.21 0.27
N GLN A 56 -8.93 7.41 -0.54
CA GLN A 56 -10.10 6.66 -0.08
C GLN A 56 -9.66 5.50 0.81
N PHE A 57 -10.33 5.37 1.94
CA PHE A 57 -9.92 4.50 3.03
C PHE A 57 -11.14 3.85 3.69
N THR A 58 -11.05 2.54 3.90
CA THR A 58 -11.98 1.78 4.74
C THR A 58 -11.19 0.86 5.68
N LEU A 59 -11.72 0.68 6.88
CA LEU A 59 -11.17 -0.24 7.88
C LEU A 59 -12.11 -1.43 8.01
N LEU A 60 -11.61 -2.63 7.73
CA LEU A 60 -12.36 -3.88 7.89
C LEU A 60 -12.00 -4.56 9.20
N THR A 61 -12.84 -5.48 9.68
CA THR A 61 -12.55 -6.29 10.87
C THR A 61 -11.64 -7.49 10.59
N ALA A 62 -11.60 -7.95 9.33
CA ALA A 62 -10.77 -9.05 8.87
C ALA A 62 -10.46 -8.89 7.37
N PRO A 63 -9.32 -9.41 6.87
CA PRO A 63 -9.02 -9.42 5.45
C PRO A 63 -10.15 -10.06 4.60
N GLU A 64 -10.76 -11.12 5.12
CA GLU A 64 -11.80 -11.92 4.47
C GLU A 64 -13.14 -11.17 4.34
N ALA A 65 -13.31 -10.04 5.03
CA ALA A 65 -14.48 -9.18 4.87
C ALA A 65 -14.43 -8.34 3.58
N MET A 66 -13.29 -8.34 2.87
CA MET A 66 -13.15 -7.62 1.60
C MET A 66 -13.78 -8.41 0.45
N SER A 67 -14.66 -7.75 -0.30
CA SER A 67 -15.27 -8.30 -1.51
C SER A 67 -14.32 -8.15 -2.70
N GLU A 68 -14.06 -9.21 -3.47
CA GLU A 68 -13.22 -9.20 -4.69
C GLU A 68 -13.58 -8.07 -5.67
N ALA A 69 -14.82 -7.60 -5.67
CA ALA A 69 -15.27 -6.46 -6.49
C ALA A 69 -14.40 -5.20 -6.33
N PHE A 70 -13.69 -5.02 -5.21
CA PHE A 70 -12.79 -3.89 -5.01
C PHE A 70 -11.65 -3.79 -6.03
N THR A 71 -11.31 -4.91 -6.71
CA THR A 71 -10.26 -4.91 -7.74
C THR A 71 -10.76 -4.42 -9.10
N GLU A 72 -12.07 -4.24 -9.25
CA GLU A 72 -12.67 -3.78 -10.50
C GLU A 72 -12.51 -2.27 -10.68
N PRO A 73 -12.24 -1.78 -11.90
CA PRO A 73 -12.08 -0.34 -12.16
C PRO A 73 -13.31 0.51 -11.81
N ASP A 74 -14.50 -0.10 -11.91
CA ASP A 74 -15.79 0.55 -11.67
C ASP A 74 -16.32 0.28 -10.25
N PHE A 75 -15.44 -0.07 -9.31
CA PHE A 75 -15.83 -0.26 -7.91
C PHE A 75 -16.27 1.07 -7.29
N GLU A 76 -17.50 1.09 -6.76
CA GLU A 76 -18.05 2.23 -6.05
C GLU A 76 -17.53 2.26 -4.61
N ASP A 77 -16.75 3.29 -4.28
CA ASP A 77 -16.15 3.53 -2.96
C ASP A 77 -16.81 4.70 -2.21
N SER A 78 -18.04 5.06 -2.59
CA SER A 78 -18.75 6.24 -2.07
C SER A 78 -18.96 6.25 -0.55
N ASP A 79 -18.99 5.08 0.09
CA ASP A 79 -19.09 4.94 1.55
C ASP A 79 -17.74 5.03 2.28
N TRP A 80 -16.63 5.25 1.56
CA TRP A 80 -15.29 5.26 2.13
C TRP A 80 -14.92 6.64 2.69
N HIS A 81 -13.96 6.64 3.60
CA HIS A 81 -13.47 7.85 4.22
C HIS A 81 -12.28 8.41 3.44
N SER A 82 -12.12 9.74 3.46
CA SER A 82 -10.91 10.38 2.98
C SER A 82 -9.85 10.47 4.09
N LEU A 83 -8.66 9.92 3.87
CA LEU A 83 -7.54 9.89 4.82
C LEU A 83 -6.27 10.50 4.19
N PRO A 84 -5.55 11.41 4.88
CA PRO A 84 -4.28 11.93 4.38
C PRO A 84 -3.18 10.87 4.44
N VAL A 85 -2.33 10.81 3.42
CA VAL A 85 -1.18 9.89 3.34
C VAL A 85 0.12 10.70 3.17
N PRO A 86 1.16 10.42 3.99
CA PRO A 86 1.26 9.39 5.02
C PRO A 86 0.58 9.78 6.36
N SER A 87 -0.08 8.83 7.02
CA SER A 87 -0.63 8.99 8.38
C SER A 87 -0.80 7.65 9.09
N ASN A 88 -1.04 7.68 10.40
CA ASN A 88 -1.50 6.53 11.19
C ASN A 88 -3.01 6.69 11.44
N TRP A 89 -3.85 5.76 10.96
CA TRP A 89 -5.32 5.91 11.00
C TRP A 89 -5.90 6.02 12.43
N GLN A 90 -5.22 5.48 13.44
CA GLN A 90 -5.57 5.64 14.86
C GLN A 90 -5.64 7.10 15.31
N LEU A 91 -4.90 7.98 14.66
CA LEU A 91 -4.92 9.42 14.92
C LEU A 91 -6.04 10.15 14.17
N HIS A 92 -6.76 9.44 13.29
CA HIS A 92 -7.84 9.97 12.45
C HIS A 92 -9.22 9.38 12.83
N GLY A 93 -9.35 8.81 14.03
CA GLY A 93 -10.61 8.30 14.57
C GLY A 93 -10.94 6.85 14.21
N PHE A 94 -10.01 6.13 13.59
CA PHE A 94 -10.17 4.72 13.25
C PHE A 94 -9.43 3.84 14.26
N ASP A 95 -10.11 2.89 14.90
CA ASP A 95 -9.48 2.00 15.90
C ASP A 95 -8.78 2.77 17.05
N LYS A 96 -8.00 2.07 17.89
CA LYS A 96 -7.35 2.61 19.08
C LYS A 96 -5.84 2.34 19.04
N PRO A 97 -5.00 3.32 19.37
CA PRO A 97 -3.57 3.06 19.53
C PRO A 97 -3.34 2.16 20.74
N ILE A 98 -2.54 1.10 20.57
CA ILE A 98 -2.20 0.16 21.64
C ILE A 98 -0.71 0.30 21.95
N TYR A 99 -0.41 0.53 23.23
CA TYR A 99 0.94 0.50 23.76
C TYR A 99 1.13 -0.71 24.67
N THR A 100 2.14 -1.51 24.38
CA THR A 100 2.57 -2.65 25.21
C THR A 100 4.09 -2.60 25.35
N ASN A 101 4.60 -3.04 26.49
CA ASN A 101 6.06 -3.06 26.72
C ASN A 101 6.70 -4.39 26.27
N VAL A 102 6.21 -5.51 26.81
CA VAL A 102 6.79 -6.85 26.58
C VAL A 102 5.82 -7.80 25.87
N LYS A 103 4.54 -7.77 26.23
CA LYS A 103 3.54 -8.70 25.69
C LYS A 103 3.05 -8.22 24.34
N TYR A 104 2.81 -9.15 23.40
CA TYR A 104 2.06 -8.83 22.19
C TYR A 104 0.66 -8.30 22.53
N PRO A 105 0.11 -7.37 21.72
CA PRO A 105 -1.27 -6.91 21.87
C PRO A 105 -2.32 -7.94 21.41
N PHE A 106 -1.86 -9.14 21.01
CA PHE A 106 -2.67 -10.27 20.56
C PHE A 106 -2.14 -11.58 21.18
N VAL A 107 -2.84 -12.69 20.92
CA VAL A 107 -2.49 -14.02 21.44
C VAL A 107 -1.14 -14.46 20.87
N ASP A 108 -0.20 -14.78 21.76
CA ASP A 108 1.15 -15.24 21.40
C ASP A 108 1.12 -16.71 20.94
N ASN A 109 0.81 -16.92 19.65
CA ASN A 109 0.72 -18.24 19.03
C ASN A 109 1.30 -18.23 17.59
N PRO A 110 2.63 -18.05 17.43
CA PRO A 110 3.24 -17.94 16.11
C PRO A 110 3.07 -19.23 15.28
N PRO A 111 2.91 -19.12 13.93
CA PRO A 111 2.93 -17.89 13.13
C PRO A 111 1.53 -17.25 12.96
N TYR A 112 0.55 -17.67 13.76
CA TYR A 112 -0.85 -17.28 13.60
C TYR A 112 -1.13 -15.89 14.17
N VAL A 113 -2.03 -15.18 13.50
CA VAL A 113 -2.60 -13.91 13.96
C VAL A 113 -4.08 -14.12 14.30
N PRO A 114 -4.71 -13.24 15.10
CA PRO A 114 -6.14 -13.34 15.38
C PRO A 114 -6.98 -13.34 14.09
N GLU A 115 -7.95 -14.25 13.99
CA GLU A 115 -8.90 -14.31 12.87
C GLU A 115 -9.76 -13.05 12.77
N GLN A 116 -10.24 -12.59 13.93
CA GLN A 116 -10.80 -11.26 14.08
C GLN A 116 -9.72 -10.37 14.66
N ASN A 117 -9.20 -9.46 13.83
CA ASN A 117 -8.43 -8.37 14.37
C ASN A 117 -9.47 -7.43 15.01
N GLN A 118 -9.64 -7.46 16.34
CA GLN A 118 -10.49 -6.47 17.02
C GLN A 118 -10.04 -5.02 16.73
N GLN A 119 -8.84 -4.88 16.16
CA GLN A 119 -8.13 -3.67 15.74
C GLN A 119 -8.11 -3.46 14.20
N GLY A 120 -8.80 -4.30 13.45
CA GLY A 120 -9.07 -4.15 12.02
C GLY A 120 -7.96 -4.60 11.05
N CYS A 121 -8.38 -5.15 9.92
CA CYS A 121 -7.54 -5.33 8.74
C CYS A 121 -7.75 -4.14 7.80
N ILE A 122 -6.65 -3.59 7.32
CA ILE A 122 -6.64 -2.48 6.39
C ILE A 122 -6.88 -3.05 5.00
N VAL A 123 -7.81 -2.47 4.25
CA VAL A 123 -7.76 -2.60 2.80
C VAL A 123 -7.74 -1.20 2.20
N ARG A 124 -6.65 -0.93 1.50
CA ARG A 124 -6.39 0.28 0.74
C ARG A 124 -6.81 0.01 -0.70
N VAL A 125 -7.60 0.90 -1.28
CA VAL A 125 -7.86 0.88 -2.72
C VAL A 125 -7.35 2.17 -3.30
N LEU A 126 -6.54 2.01 -4.34
CA LEU A 126 -6.01 3.10 -5.13
C LEU A 126 -6.71 3.00 -6.48
N ILE A 127 -7.59 3.95 -6.75
CA ILE A 127 -8.03 4.22 -8.11
C ILE A 127 -7.16 5.38 -8.61
N ILE A 128 -6.12 5.07 -9.40
CA ILE A 128 -5.38 6.11 -10.12
C ILE A 128 -6.24 6.51 -11.32
N HIS A 129 -6.96 7.62 -11.23
CA HIS A 129 -7.46 8.30 -12.41
C HIS A 129 -6.26 8.93 -13.14
N HIS A 130 -5.69 8.22 -14.11
CA HIS A 130 -4.52 8.68 -14.83
C HIS A 130 -4.89 9.79 -15.83
N GLU A 131 -4.72 11.06 -15.43
CA GLU A 131 -4.59 12.16 -16.39
C GLU A 131 -3.13 12.53 -16.64
N LYS A 132 -2.53 11.88 -17.66
CA LYS A 132 -1.61 12.42 -18.69
C LYS A 132 -0.62 11.36 -19.16
N THR A 133 -0.95 10.72 -20.28
CA THR A 133 0.03 10.07 -21.13
C THR A 133 0.87 11.16 -21.81
N ARG A 134 2.13 11.36 -21.38
CA ARG A 134 3.11 11.99 -22.27
C ARG A 134 3.51 10.95 -23.31
N PRO A 135 3.47 11.25 -24.62
CA PRO A 135 3.93 10.33 -25.64
C PRO A 135 5.44 10.11 -25.46
N LEU A 136 5.84 8.84 -25.38
CA LEU A 136 7.25 8.42 -25.49
C LEU A 136 7.75 8.78 -26.89
N THR A 137 8.29 9.98 -27.05
CA THR A 137 8.99 10.40 -28.26
C THR A 137 10.36 10.93 -27.90
N SER A 138 11.33 10.03 -27.85
CA SER A 138 12.64 10.30 -28.44
C SER A 138 13.31 8.97 -28.82
N PRO A 139 13.75 8.81 -30.08
CA PRO A 139 14.50 7.65 -30.48
C PRO A 139 15.89 7.69 -29.82
N LEU A 140 16.27 6.56 -29.22
CA LEU A 140 17.66 6.30 -28.86
C LEU A 140 18.49 6.38 -30.13
N MET A 141 19.31 7.42 -30.25
CA MET A 141 20.37 7.48 -31.25
C MET A 141 21.54 6.65 -30.70
N VAL A 142 21.79 5.52 -31.36
CA VAL A 142 23.05 4.77 -31.26
C VAL A 142 24.13 5.52 -32.03
#